data_AF-A0A838VG61-F1
#
_entry.id   AF-A0A838VG61-F1
#
_cell.length_a   1.000
_cell.length_b   1.000
_cell.length_c   1.000
_cell.angle_alpha   90.00
_cell.angle_beta   90.00
_cell.angle_gamma   90.00
#
_symmetry.space_group_name_H-M   'P 1'
#
loop_
_entity.id
_entity.type
_entity.pdbx_description
1 polymer ?
#
loop_
_entity_poly.entity_id
_entity_poly.type
_entity_poly.pdbx_seq_one_letter_code
_entity_poly.pdbx_strand_id
1 'polypeptide(L)' 'PPPVLARAKSVLAKLEAGRAATGGLAVGLDDLPLFAALVEEEAGDPLQEALDAIHPDVLSPREALEALYRLKALSAE' A
#
# COMPACT_ATOMS: atom_id res chain seq x y z
N PRO A 1 21.59 -11.21 1.72
CA PRO A 1 20.85 -12.45 1.45
C PRO A 1 20.93 -12.86 -0.04
N PRO A 2 21.05 -14.15 -0.37
CA PRO A 2 21.10 -14.67 -1.74
C PRO A 2 20.00 -14.16 -2.71
N PRO A 3 18.72 -14.02 -2.33
CA PRO A 3 17.68 -13.53 -3.25
C PRO A 3 17.90 -12.08 -3.71
N VAL A 4 18.51 -11.25 -2.86
CA VAL A 4 18.80 -9.84 -3.17
C VAL A 4 19.91 -9.74 -4.23
N LEU A 5 20.93 -10.61 -4.14
CA LEU A 5 22.03 -10.66 -5.10
C LEU A 5 21.58 -11.18 -6.48
N ALA A 6 20.69 -12.18 -6.51
CA ALA A 6 20.11 -12.69 -7.75
C ALA A 6 19.29 -11.61 -8.46
N ARG A 7 18.47 -10.86 -7.70
CA ARG A 7 17.69 -9.72 -8.20
C ARG A 7 18.60 -8.63 -8.76
N ALA A 8 19.66 -8.26 -8.04
CA ALA A 8 20.61 -7.22 -8.48
C ALA A 8 21.28 -7.57 -9.82
N LYS A 9 21.68 -8.84 -10.02
CA LYS A 9 22.27 -9.30 -11.30
C LYS A 9 21.27 -9.24 -12.46
N SER A 10 20.01 -9.62 -12.21
CA SER A 10 18.94 -9.55 -13.23
C SER A 10 18.64 -8.11 -13.66
N VAL A 11 18.65 -7.17 -12.72
CA VAL A 11 18.45 -5.74 -13.00
C VAL A 11 19.62 -5.17 -13.79
N LEU A 12 20.86 -5.51 -13.41
CA LEU A 12 22.06 -5.04 -14.10
C LEU A 12 22.09 -5.49 -15.57
N ALA A 13 21.74 -6.75 -15.84
CA ALA A 13 21.64 -7.27 -17.21
C ALA A 13 20.59 -6.52 -18.06
N LYS A 14 19.47 -6.12 -17.47
CA LYS A 14 18.44 -5.32 -18.16
C LYS A 14 18.90 -3.89 -18.44
N LEU A 15 19.64 -3.29 -17.51
CA LEU A 15 20.21 -1.95 -17.69
C LEU A 15 21.29 -1.91 -18.78
N GLU A 16 22.12 -2.96 -18.86
CA GLU A 16 23.11 -3.10 -19.93
C GLU A 16 22.45 -3.30 -21.29
N ALA A 17 21.39 -4.11 -21.37
CA ALA A 17 20.60 -4.28 -22.59
C ALA A 17 19.92 -2.98 -23.04
N GLY A 18 19.32 -2.23 -22.11
CA GLY A 18 18.73 -0.91 -22.40
C GLY A 18 19.79 0.11 -22.85
N ARG A 19 20.96 0.12 -22.21
CA ARG A 19 22.09 0.98 -22.60
C ARG A 19 22.60 0.68 -24.01
N ALA A 20 22.66 -0.59 -24.39
CA ALA A 20 23.10 -1.02 -25.73
C ALA A 20 22.09 -0.67 -26.83
N ALA A 21 20.79 -0.63 -26.51
CA ALA A 21 19.73 -0.36 -27.48
C ALA A 21 19.54 1.13 -27.80
N THR A 22 19.74 2.04 -26.83
CA THR A 22 19.33 3.46 -26.98
C THR A 22 20.37 4.49 -26.56
N GLY A 23 21.59 4.07 -26.22
CA GLY A 23 22.73 4.99 -26.04
C GLY A 23 22.70 5.84 -24.76
N GLY A 24 21.79 5.57 -23.81
CA GLY A 24 21.73 6.29 -22.54
C GLY A 24 20.90 5.55 -21.49
N LEU A 25 21.24 5.75 -20.20
CA LEU A 25 20.62 5.06 -19.05
C LEU A 25 19.18 5.49 -18.75
N ALA A 26 18.67 6.56 -19.38
CA ALA A 26 17.51 7.29 -18.87
C ALA A 26 16.14 6.85 -19.43
N VAL A 27 16.07 6.04 -20.50
CA VAL A 27 14.80 5.81 -21.25
C VAL A 27 14.12 4.46 -20.92
N GLY A 28 14.38 3.88 -19.75
CA GLY A 28 13.71 2.62 -19.35
C GLY A 28 13.80 2.31 -17.86
N LEU A 29 14.16 3.30 -17.04
CA LEU A 29 14.19 3.18 -15.59
C LEU A 29 12.78 3.09 -15.01
N ASP A 30 11.81 3.73 -15.67
CA ASP A 30 10.40 3.75 -15.27
C ASP A 30 9.71 2.39 -15.50
N ASP A 31 10.23 1.55 -16.42
CA ASP A 31 9.74 0.19 -16.70
C ASP A 31 10.39 -0.88 -15.80
N LEU A 32 11.29 -0.48 -14.89
CA LEU A 32 11.87 -1.40 -13.93
C LEU A 32 10.92 -1.56 -12.73
N PRO A 33 10.52 -2.81 -12.40
CA PRO A 33 9.54 -3.09 -11.34
C PRO A 33 10.03 -2.78 -9.91
N LEU A 34 11.22 -2.19 -9.77
CA LEU A 34 11.73 -1.68 -8.48
C LEU A 34 11.40 -0.18 -8.28
N PHE A 35 11.12 0.57 -9.36
CA PHE A 35 10.82 2.00 -9.33
C PHE A 35 9.39 2.35 -9.76
N ALA A 36 8.67 1.41 -10.38
CA ALA A 36 7.22 1.45 -10.39
C ALA A 36 6.77 1.36 -8.92
N ALA A 37 6.48 2.50 -8.31
CA ALA A 37 5.83 2.55 -7.02
C ALA A 37 4.54 1.75 -7.17
N LEU A 38 4.54 0.53 -6.62
CA LEU A 38 3.31 -0.08 -6.17
C LEU A 38 2.80 0.87 -5.11
N VAL A 39 1.99 1.84 -5.54
CA VAL A 39 1.02 2.47 -4.66
C VAL A 39 0.12 1.30 -4.30
N GLU A 40 0.49 0.58 -3.25
CA GLU A 40 -0.48 -0.20 -2.52
C GLU A 40 -1.50 0.84 -2.10
N GLU A 41 -2.65 0.86 -2.79
CA GLU A 41 -3.83 1.51 -2.25
C GLU A 41 -3.98 0.90 -0.86
N GLU A 42 -3.69 1.69 0.17
CA GLU A 42 -3.97 1.31 1.54
C GLU A 42 -5.44 0.89 1.52
N ALA A 43 -5.69 -0.40 1.73
CA ALA A 43 -7.05 -0.88 1.90
C ALA A 43 -7.63 0.00 2.99
N GLY A 44 -8.70 0.74 2.67
CA GLY A 44 -9.31 1.69 3.60
C GLY A 44 -9.52 1.01 4.94
N ASP A 45 -9.33 1.75 6.04
CA ASP A 45 -9.53 1.23 7.38
C ASP A 45 -10.97 1.53 7.81
N PRO A 46 -11.93 0.61 7.57
CA PRO A 46 -13.33 0.86 7.87
C PRO A 46 -13.58 1.03 9.37
N LEU A 47 -12.68 0.50 10.23
CA LEU A 47 -12.79 0.65 11.67
C LEU A 47 -12.38 2.07 12.09
N GLN A 48 -11.27 2.58 11.55
CA GLN A 48 -10.82 3.96 11.75
C GLN A 48 -11.88 4.95 11.27
N GLU A 49 -12.42 4.76 10.07
CA GLU A 49 -13.48 5.60 9.50
C GLU A 49 -14.75 5.58 10.37
N ALA A 50 -15.17 4.40 10.84
CA ALA A 50 -16.33 4.28 11.71
C ALA A 50 -16.13 4.91 13.09
N LEU A 51 -14.90 4.88 13.62
CA LEU A 51 -14.53 5.54 14.87
C LEU A 51 -14.59 7.07 14.73
N ASP A 52 -14.02 7.61 13.66
CA ASP A 52 -13.95 9.06 13.43
C ASP A 52 -15.34 9.69 13.23
N ALA A 53 -16.31 8.90 12.76
CA ALA A 53 -17.70 9.33 12.60
C ALA A 53 -18.50 9.42 13.92
N ILE A 54 -17.96 8.94 15.05
CA ILE A 54 -18.67 8.93 16.33
C ILE A 54 -18.50 10.28 17.04
N HIS A 55 -19.63 10.88 17.40
CA HIS A 55 -19.70 12.06 18.27
C HIS A 55 -20.35 11.67 19.61
N PRO A 56 -19.58 11.33 20.65
CA PRO A 56 -20.12 10.77 21.89
C PRO A 56 -21.12 11.69 22.60
N ASP A 57 -20.92 13.00 22.50
CA ASP A 57 -21.72 14.01 23.20
C ASP A 57 -23.17 14.11 22.68
N VAL A 58 -23.46 13.61 21.49
CA VAL A 58 -24.81 13.66 20.88
C VAL A 58 -25.54 12.32 20.95
N LEU A 59 -24.90 11.26 21.46
CA LEU A 59 -25.49 9.94 21.54
C LEU A 59 -26.23 9.75 22.86
N SER A 60 -27.44 9.20 22.80
CA SER A 60 -28.07 8.61 23.97
C SER A 60 -27.29 7.36 24.43
N PRO A 61 -27.45 6.92 25.70
CA PRO A 61 -26.79 5.72 26.19
C PRO A 61 -27.04 4.47 25.35
N ARG A 62 -28.24 4.34 24.77
CA ARG A 62 -28.58 3.23 23.87
C ARG A 62 -27.81 3.31 22.55
N GLU A 63 -27.76 4.49 21.94
CA GLU A 63 -27.06 4.71 20.67
C GLU A 63 -25.55 4.53 20.83
N ALA A 64 -24.97 4.96 21.96
CA ALA A 64 -23.57 4.70 22.28
C ALA A 64 -23.27 3.21 22.36
N LEU A 65 -24.15 2.42 23.00
CA LEU A 65 -23.99 0.97 23.07
C LEU A 65 -24.10 0.30 21.69
N GLU A 66 -25.06 0.74 20.86
CA GLU A 66 -25.20 0.27 19.47
C GLU A 66 -23.95 0.59 18.63
N ALA A 67 -23.37 1.78 18.78
CA ALA A 67 -22.12 2.17 18.11
C ALA A 67 -20.95 1.25 18.52
N LEU A 68 -20.83 0.92 19.80
CA LEU A 68 -19.81 -0.02 20.29
C LEU A 68 -19.97 -1.42 19.69
N TYR A 69 -21.19 -1.93 19.55
CA TYR A 69 -21.44 -3.22 18.90
C TYR A 69 -21.07 -3.18 17.41
N ARG A 70 -21.35 -2.09 16.71
CA ARG A 70 -20.97 -1.90 15.31
C ARG A 70 -19.44 -1.93 15.16
N LEU A 71 -18.72 -1.18 15.99
CA LEU A 71 -17.25 -1.18 15.98
C LEU A 71 -16.68 -2.58 16.24
N LYS A 72 -17.27 -3.33 17.17
CA LYS A 72 -16.86 -4.70 17.45
C LYS A 72 -17.08 -5.64 16.27
N ALA A 73 -18.18 -5.47 15.53
CA ALA A 73 -18.44 -6.25 14.32
C ALA A 73 -17.39 -5.95 13.23
N LEU A 74 -17.08 -4.67 13.01
CA LEU A 74 -16.04 -4.26 12.05
C LEU A 74 -14.64 -4.76 12.42
N SER A 75 -14.32 -4.83 13.71
CA SER A 75 -13.02 -5.35 14.18
C SER A 75 -12.84 -6.88 14.05
N ALA A 76 -13.90 -7.60 13.71
CA ALA A 76 -13.89 -9.06 13.59
C ALA A 76 -13.84 -9.56 12.13
N GLU A 77 -13.94 -8.66 11.15
CA GLU A 77 -13.63 -8.91 9.73
C GLU A 77 -12.12 -8.86 9.48
#